data_AF-A0A955N101-F1
#
_entry.id   AF-A0A955N101-F1
#
_cell.length_a   1.000
_cell.length_b   1.000
_cell.length_c   1.000
_cell.angle_alpha   90.00
_cell.angle_beta   90.00
_cell.angle_gamma   90.00
#
_symmetry.space_group_name_H-M   'P 1'
#
loop_
_entity.id
_entity.type
_entity.pdbx_description
1 polymer ?
#
loop_
_entity_poly.entity_id
_entity_poly.type
_entity_poly.pdbx_seq_one_letter_code
_entity_poly.pdbx_strand_id
1 'polypeptide(L)'
;MTNSTFRRNAFANVGSGSVFYGKGQFTAEFDQCTCIVGAETTVFGVFRFSSLPVLRNCIVVSEPNASATPIGADQAIVSYSLVEGGYPGEGNIDADPKFVDIEGGDYHLQRGSPCIDSGTDTGLTLDFDGNPRPIGRYDMGAFEFPLLRSDLNGDGEVDSADLMILQSDWGKESGLEK
;
A
#
# COMPACT_ATOMS: atom_id res chain seq x y z
N MET A 1 -24.41 4.65 9.16
CA MET A 1 -23.67 3.39 8.95
C MET A 1 -22.89 3.14 10.23
N THR A 2 -23.20 2.06 10.95
CA THR A 2 -22.39 1.60 12.09
C THR A 2 -21.38 0.61 11.54
N ASN A 3 -20.10 0.97 11.63
CA ASN A 3 -18.93 0.22 11.17
C ASN A 3 -18.89 -0.04 9.66
N SER A 4 -18.08 0.74 8.95
CA SER A 4 -17.85 0.60 7.51
C SER A 4 -16.42 0.15 7.27
N THR A 5 -16.26 -0.92 6.49
CA THR A 5 -14.96 -1.48 6.15
C THR A 5 -14.67 -1.24 4.67
N PHE A 6 -13.57 -0.57 4.38
CA PHE A 6 -13.06 -0.30 3.04
C PHE A 6 -11.80 -1.12 2.85
N ARG A 7 -11.81 -2.00 1.85
CA ARG A 7 -10.71 -2.94 1.61
C ARG A 7 -10.34 -2.95 0.16
N ARG A 8 -9.03 -2.89 -0.14
CA ARG A 8 -8.53 -3.01 -1.51
C ARG A 8 -9.15 -1.93 -2.39
N ASN A 9 -9.05 -0.67 -1.96
CA ASN A 9 -9.52 0.44 -2.79
C ASN A 9 -8.32 1.29 -3.18
N ALA A 10 -8.22 1.61 -4.47
CA ALA A 10 -7.35 2.65 -4.97
C ALA A 10 -8.21 3.85 -5.37
N PHE A 11 -7.95 5.03 -4.81
CA PHE A 11 -8.70 6.25 -5.12
C PHE A 11 -7.78 7.46 -5.14
N ALA A 12 -8.10 8.41 -6.01
CA ALA A 12 -7.45 9.72 -6.07
C ALA A 12 -8.49 10.82 -5.87
N ASN A 13 -8.12 11.85 -5.11
CA ASN A 13 -8.95 13.05 -4.91
C ASN A 13 -8.37 14.23 -5.67
N VAL A 14 -9.13 14.82 -6.58
CA VAL A 14 -8.66 15.97 -7.38
C VAL A 14 -9.33 17.30 -7.00
N GLY A 15 -10.02 17.39 -5.86
CA GLY A 15 -10.77 18.60 -5.47
C GLY A 15 -10.76 18.94 -3.98
N SER A 16 -11.42 20.05 -3.63
CA SER A 16 -11.37 20.68 -2.30
C SER A 16 -12.16 19.97 -1.17
N GLY A 17 -12.48 18.67 -1.33
CA GLY A 17 -13.27 17.88 -0.37
C GLY A 17 -12.49 16.70 0.21
N SER A 18 -13.06 16.02 1.22
CA SER A 18 -12.54 14.72 1.70
C SER A 18 -13.17 13.57 0.90
N VAL A 19 -12.41 12.55 0.53
CA VAL A 19 -12.94 11.36 -0.19
C VAL A 19 -13.86 10.54 0.71
N PHE A 20 -13.47 10.38 1.98
CA PHE A 20 -14.26 9.62 2.95
C PHE A 20 -14.80 10.54 4.03
N TYR A 21 -16.11 10.50 4.21
CA TYR A 21 -16.83 11.38 5.13
C TYR A 21 -17.82 10.60 5.99
N GLY A 22 -17.79 10.86 7.31
CA GLY A 22 -18.64 10.20 8.28
C GLY A 22 -19.13 11.10 9.40
N LYS A 23 -20.44 11.09 9.67
CA LYS A 23 -21.09 11.78 10.80
C LYS A 23 -21.74 10.79 11.76
N GLY A 24 -21.45 10.93 13.06
CA GLY A 24 -21.97 10.07 14.13
C GLY A 24 -20.88 9.22 14.79
N GLN A 25 -21.20 8.50 15.87
CA GLN A 25 -20.25 7.62 16.56
C GLN A 25 -20.16 6.26 15.85
N PHE A 26 -19.15 6.09 15.00
CA PHE A 26 -18.83 4.81 14.35
C PHE A 26 -17.37 4.80 13.89
N THR A 27 -16.73 3.63 13.90
CA THR A 27 -15.35 3.50 13.41
C THR A 27 -15.38 3.06 11.94
N ALA A 28 -14.65 3.77 11.08
CA ALA A 28 -14.38 3.31 9.72
C ALA A 28 -13.04 2.57 9.71
N GLU A 29 -12.99 1.41 9.07
CA GLU A 29 -11.78 0.60 8.94
C GLU A 29 -11.33 0.60 7.49
N PHE A 30 -10.06 0.89 7.27
CA PHE A 30 -9.40 0.85 5.98
C PHE A 30 -8.28 -0.18 6.05
N ASP A 31 -8.42 -1.28 5.32
CA ASP A 31 -7.39 -2.30 5.23
C ASP A 31 -6.90 -2.37 3.78
N GLN A 32 -5.59 -2.20 3.56
CA GLN A 32 -4.99 -2.47 2.26
C GLN A 32 -5.60 -1.58 1.17
N CYS A 33 -5.57 -0.27 1.41
CA CYS A 33 -6.10 0.74 0.49
C CYS A 33 -4.97 1.67 0.05
N THR A 34 -5.02 2.12 -1.20
CA THR A 34 -4.16 3.17 -1.76
C THR A 34 -4.97 4.45 -1.92
N CYS A 35 -4.49 5.52 -1.31
CA CYS A 35 -5.22 6.77 -1.13
C CYS A 35 -4.34 7.92 -1.63
N ILE A 36 -4.70 8.53 -2.77
CA ILE A 36 -3.94 9.61 -3.37
C ILE A 36 -4.64 10.96 -3.18
N VAL A 37 -3.88 11.97 -2.77
CA VAL A 37 -4.37 13.28 -2.36
C VAL A 37 -3.94 14.37 -3.33
N GLY A 38 -4.87 14.95 -4.08
CA GLY A 38 -4.56 16.00 -5.04
C GLY A 38 -4.28 17.38 -4.42
N ALA A 39 -3.72 18.27 -5.25
CA ALA A 39 -3.15 19.56 -4.86
C ALA A 39 -4.12 20.59 -4.24
N GLU A 40 -5.44 20.44 -4.39
CA GLU A 40 -6.44 21.38 -3.86
C GLU A 40 -7.00 21.00 -2.48
N THR A 41 -6.49 19.94 -1.85
CA THR A 41 -6.94 19.47 -0.53
C THR A 41 -6.37 20.32 0.61
N THR A 42 -6.94 21.50 0.79
CA THR A 42 -6.33 22.53 1.66
C THR A 42 -6.74 22.45 3.14
N VAL A 43 -7.64 21.55 3.58
CA VAL A 43 -8.17 21.65 4.96
C VAL A 43 -8.42 20.34 5.73
N PHE A 44 -8.74 19.21 5.08
CA PHE A 44 -9.18 17.99 5.81
C PHE A 44 -8.59 16.66 5.32
N GLY A 45 -7.61 16.68 4.41
CA GLY A 45 -7.01 15.45 3.88
C GLY A 45 -8.02 14.47 3.28
N VAL A 46 -7.71 13.18 3.31
CA VAL A 46 -8.56 12.11 2.73
C VAL A 46 -9.78 11.80 3.60
N PHE A 47 -9.63 11.88 4.92
CA PHE A 47 -10.56 11.31 5.89
C PHE A 47 -11.18 12.38 6.78
N ARG A 48 -12.52 12.45 6.81
CA ARG A 48 -13.25 13.33 7.72
C ARG A 48 -14.34 12.57 8.46
N PHE A 49 -14.00 12.09 9.65
CA PHE A 49 -14.90 11.33 10.52
C PHE A 49 -15.09 12.01 11.87
N SER A 50 -16.25 11.79 12.50
CA SER A 50 -16.50 12.24 13.88
C SER A 50 -15.82 11.36 14.94
N SER A 51 -15.31 10.20 14.54
CA SER A 51 -14.50 9.25 15.32
C SER A 51 -13.31 8.82 14.48
N LEU A 52 -12.19 8.47 15.12
CA LEU A 52 -10.95 8.17 14.40
C LEU A 52 -11.11 6.91 13.53
N PRO A 53 -10.91 6.99 12.20
CA PRO A 53 -10.80 5.81 11.36
C PRO A 53 -9.53 5.02 11.72
N VAL A 54 -9.59 3.71 11.50
CA VAL A 54 -8.45 2.81 11.67
C VAL A 54 -7.91 2.46 10.28
N LEU A 55 -6.60 2.65 10.09
CA LEU A 55 -5.88 2.36 8.85
C LEU A 55 -4.83 1.27 9.11
N ARG A 56 -4.83 0.22 8.29
CA ARG A 56 -3.88 -0.89 8.33
C ARG A 56 -3.43 -1.27 6.94
N ASN A 57 -2.12 -1.42 6.73
CA ASN A 57 -1.55 -1.70 5.40
C ASN A 57 -1.99 -0.70 4.33
N CYS A 58 -2.24 0.56 4.68
CA CYS A 58 -2.63 1.56 3.70
C CYS A 58 -1.41 2.26 3.11
N ILE A 59 -1.55 2.77 1.89
CA ILE A 59 -0.66 3.79 1.35
C ILE A 59 -1.48 5.07 1.22
N VAL A 60 -1.02 6.15 1.85
CA VAL A 60 -1.68 7.45 1.85
C VAL A 60 -0.66 8.53 1.51
N VAL A 61 -0.69 9.01 0.26
CA VAL A 61 0.26 10.00 -0.25
C VAL A 61 -0.46 11.03 -1.10
N SER A 62 0.23 12.12 -1.43
CA SER A 62 -0.29 13.16 -2.30
C SER A 62 0.15 12.95 -3.75
N GLU A 63 -0.61 13.52 -4.68
CA GLU A 63 -0.20 13.66 -6.07
C GLU A 63 1.12 14.43 -6.17
N PRO A 64 1.94 14.20 -7.20
CA PRO A 64 3.13 15.00 -7.45
C PRO A 64 2.79 16.50 -7.43
N ASN A 65 3.63 17.29 -6.73
CA ASN A 65 3.48 18.74 -6.57
C ASN A 65 2.27 19.21 -5.73
N ALA A 66 1.52 18.31 -5.11
CA ALA A 66 0.55 18.70 -4.09
C ALA A 66 1.29 19.18 -2.82
N SER A 67 0.84 20.28 -2.24
CA SER A 67 1.27 20.73 -0.92
C SER A 67 0.21 20.35 0.10
N ALA A 68 -0.05 19.06 0.26
CA ALA A 68 -1.06 18.54 1.17
C ALA A 68 -0.41 17.75 2.31
N THR A 69 -1.06 17.76 3.47
CA THR A 69 -0.82 16.74 4.51
C THR A 69 -1.97 15.73 4.40
N PRO A 70 -1.72 14.51 3.89
CA PRO A 70 -2.80 13.59 3.55
C PRO A 70 -3.72 13.22 4.73
N ILE A 71 -3.14 13.18 5.94
CA ILE A 71 -3.83 12.94 7.20
C ILE A 71 -3.32 13.94 8.24
N GLY A 72 -4.21 14.73 8.84
CA GLY A 72 -3.83 15.61 9.94
C GLY A 72 -3.50 14.86 11.22
N ALA A 73 -2.74 15.50 12.11
CA ALA A 73 -2.42 14.95 13.43
C ALA A 73 -3.69 14.56 14.21
N ASP A 74 -3.64 13.39 14.87
CA ASP A 74 -4.74 12.84 15.68
C ASP A 74 -6.07 12.66 14.92
N GLN A 75 -6.04 12.58 13.58
CA GLN A 75 -7.24 12.33 12.75
C GLN A 75 -7.48 10.86 12.42
N ALA A 76 -6.56 9.95 12.74
CA ALA A 76 -6.69 8.51 12.48
C ALA A 76 -5.87 7.68 13.48
N ILE A 77 -6.18 6.39 13.56
CA ILE A 77 -5.32 5.38 14.19
C ILE A 77 -4.68 4.60 13.05
N VAL A 78 -3.36 4.68 12.90
CA VAL A 78 -2.65 4.14 11.73
C VAL A 78 -1.59 3.14 12.19
N SER A 79 -1.52 1.99 11.54
CA SER A 79 -0.44 0.99 11.77
C SER A 79 -0.08 0.28 10.47
N TYR A 80 1.16 -0.20 10.37
CA TYR A 80 1.70 -0.92 9.23
C TYR A 80 1.37 -0.24 7.90
N SER A 81 1.41 1.10 7.83
CA SER A 81 0.98 1.87 6.66
C SER A 81 2.05 2.87 6.23
N LEU A 82 2.07 3.21 4.94
CA LEU A 82 2.88 4.32 4.44
C LEU A 82 2.01 5.59 4.43
N VAL A 83 2.45 6.62 5.14
CA VAL A 83 1.78 7.93 5.15
C VAL A 83 2.82 9.01 4.87
N GLU A 84 2.63 9.74 3.77
CA GLU A 84 3.51 10.87 3.41
C GLU A 84 3.48 11.96 4.49
N GLY A 85 4.67 12.43 4.86
CA GLY A 85 4.85 13.41 5.93
C GLY A 85 4.89 12.77 7.32
N GLY A 86 4.75 11.45 7.38
CA GLY A 86 4.86 10.63 8.58
C GLY A 86 3.61 10.63 9.45
N TYR A 87 3.33 9.47 10.05
CA TYR A 87 2.24 9.31 11.01
C TYR A 87 2.64 8.36 12.15
N PRO A 88 2.38 8.73 13.43
CA PRO A 88 2.71 7.86 14.55
C PRO A 88 1.93 6.54 14.50
N GLY A 89 2.62 5.44 14.78
CA GLY A 89 2.02 4.11 14.81
C GLY A 89 3.05 3.00 14.61
N GLU A 90 2.69 1.80 15.05
CA GLU A 90 3.55 0.62 14.85
C GLU A 90 3.69 0.31 13.36
N GLY A 91 4.93 0.09 12.89
CA GLY A 91 5.20 -0.34 11.52
C GLY A 91 4.89 0.68 10.43
N ASN A 92 4.60 1.94 10.78
CA ASN A 92 4.36 2.98 9.78
C ASN A 92 5.66 3.42 9.10
N ILE A 93 5.53 3.82 7.84
CA ILE A 93 6.64 4.23 6.98
C ILE A 93 6.35 5.63 6.44
N ASP A 94 7.39 6.46 6.33
CA ASP A 94 7.38 7.74 5.63
C ASP A 94 8.50 7.72 4.58
N ALA A 95 8.14 7.36 3.35
CA ALA A 95 9.05 7.21 2.23
C ALA A 95 8.27 7.29 0.91
N ASP A 96 8.97 7.32 -0.22
CA ASP A 96 8.35 7.20 -1.54
C ASP A 96 7.81 5.75 -1.75
N PRO A 97 6.50 5.56 -2.02
CA PRO A 97 5.94 4.24 -2.33
C PRO A 97 6.48 3.63 -3.62
N LYS A 98 7.09 4.41 -4.51
CA LYS A 98 7.56 3.99 -5.83
C LYS A 98 6.47 3.34 -6.67
N PHE A 99 5.41 4.08 -6.96
CA PHE A 99 4.37 3.61 -7.90
C PHE A 99 4.89 3.56 -9.34
N VAL A 100 4.30 2.69 -10.17
CA VAL A 100 4.61 2.60 -11.61
C VAL A 100 4.31 3.93 -12.31
N ASP A 101 3.09 4.46 -12.16
CA ASP A 101 2.69 5.75 -12.72
C ASP A 101 1.54 6.37 -11.90
N ILE A 102 1.90 7.20 -10.92
CA ILE A 102 0.90 7.86 -10.06
C ILE A 102 -0.01 8.81 -10.85
N GLU A 103 0.52 9.58 -11.82
CA GLU A 103 -0.26 10.55 -12.61
C GLU A 103 -1.17 9.83 -13.63
N GLY A 104 -0.72 8.68 -14.15
CA GLY A 104 -1.51 7.80 -15.01
C GLY A 104 -2.50 6.90 -14.27
N GLY A 105 -2.47 6.88 -12.93
CA GLY A 105 -3.35 6.07 -12.09
C GLY A 105 -2.94 4.61 -11.95
N ASP A 106 -1.70 4.26 -12.31
CA ASP A 106 -1.10 2.96 -12.07
C ASP A 106 -0.37 2.94 -10.73
N TYR A 107 -1.09 2.49 -9.70
CA TYR A 107 -0.60 2.43 -8.33
C TYR A 107 0.00 1.06 -7.96
N HIS A 108 0.41 0.26 -8.94
CA HIS A 108 1.26 -0.89 -8.68
C HIS A 108 2.61 -0.42 -8.12
N LEU A 109 3.18 -1.21 -7.21
CA LEU A 109 4.49 -0.93 -6.64
C LEU A 109 5.58 -1.33 -7.64
N GLN A 110 6.61 -0.51 -7.78
CA GLN A 110 7.85 -0.88 -8.45
C GLN A 110 8.76 -1.67 -7.52
N ARG A 111 9.69 -2.44 -8.11
CA ARG A 111 10.72 -3.14 -7.34
C ARG A 111 11.48 -2.20 -6.41
N GLY A 112 11.72 -2.67 -5.19
CA GLY A 112 12.45 -1.93 -4.16
C GLY A 112 11.62 -0.80 -3.56
N SER A 113 10.30 -0.82 -3.75
CA SER A 113 9.36 -0.05 -2.94
C SER A 113 9.50 -0.44 -1.46
N PRO A 114 9.49 0.52 -0.53
CA PRO A 114 9.47 0.23 0.90
C PRO A 114 8.14 -0.36 1.38
N CYS A 115 7.10 -0.35 0.53
CA CYS A 115 5.80 -0.94 0.84
C CYS A 115 5.76 -2.45 0.64
N ILE A 116 6.73 -3.00 -0.10
CA ILE A 116 6.83 -4.44 -0.36
C ILE A 116 7.22 -5.17 0.93
N ASP A 117 6.56 -6.28 1.20
CA ASP A 117 6.79 -7.20 2.32
C ASP A 117 6.74 -6.53 3.72
N SER A 118 6.11 -5.35 3.82
CA SER A 118 6.17 -4.49 5.01
C SER A 118 4.83 -4.33 5.74
N GLY A 119 3.77 -4.93 5.20
CA GLY A 119 2.45 -4.99 5.82
C GLY A 119 2.30 -6.11 6.86
N THR A 120 1.09 -6.19 7.44
CA THR A 120 0.68 -7.22 8.40
C THR A 120 -0.54 -8.01 7.94
N ASP A 121 -0.85 -9.13 8.58
CA ASP A 121 -2.05 -9.91 8.26
C ASP A 121 -3.32 -9.18 8.72
N THR A 122 -4.21 -8.90 7.77
CA THR A 122 -5.54 -8.32 8.02
C THR A 122 -6.69 -9.30 7.73
N GLY A 123 -6.37 -10.55 7.38
CA GLY A 123 -7.30 -11.60 6.98
C GLY A 123 -7.74 -11.55 5.50
N LEU A 124 -7.14 -10.66 4.69
CA LEU A 124 -7.43 -10.54 3.27
C LEU A 124 -6.53 -11.46 2.44
N THR A 125 -7.14 -12.18 1.50
CA THR A 125 -6.47 -13.23 0.69
C THR A 125 -6.28 -12.86 -0.78
N LEU A 126 -6.83 -11.71 -1.20
CA LEU A 126 -6.74 -11.21 -2.57
C LEU A 126 -6.42 -9.71 -2.55
N ASP A 127 -5.77 -9.19 -3.57
CA ASP A 127 -5.56 -7.75 -3.80
C ASP A 127 -6.68 -7.12 -4.64
N PHE A 128 -6.49 -5.88 -5.15
CA PHE A 128 -7.47 -5.19 -6.00
C PHE A 128 -7.69 -5.86 -7.36
N ASP A 129 -6.62 -6.36 -7.98
CA ASP A 129 -6.65 -7.03 -9.29
C ASP A 129 -7.11 -8.50 -9.21
N GLY A 130 -7.28 -9.01 -8.00
CA GLY A 130 -7.71 -10.39 -7.74
C GLY A 130 -6.55 -11.38 -7.66
N ASN A 131 -5.31 -10.89 -7.53
CA ASN A 131 -4.15 -11.72 -7.28
C ASN A 131 -4.16 -12.25 -5.83
N PRO A 132 -3.61 -13.44 -5.57
CA PRO A 132 -3.42 -13.94 -4.22
C PRO A 132 -2.59 -12.98 -3.35
N ARG A 133 -2.96 -12.90 -2.08
CA ARG A 133 -2.23 -12.15 -1.04
C ARG A 133 -2.15 -13.01 0.24
N PRO A 134 -1.00 -13.05 0.93
CA PRO A 134 0.26 -12.46 0.52
C PRO A 134 0.97 -13.29 -0.54
N ILE A 135 1.83 -12.66 -1.35
CA ILE A 135 2.84 -13.38 -2.12
C ILE A 135 4.17 -13.27 -1.37
N GLY A 136 4.38 -14.15 -0.39
CA GLY A 136 5.47 -13.99 0.58
C GLY A 136 4.96 -13.33 1.84
N ARG A 137 5.33 -12.07 2.10
CA ARG A 137 4.74 -11.26 3.18
C ARG A 137 3.73 -10.28 2.58
N TYR A 138 2.96 -9.63 3.43
CA TYR A 138 1.92 -8.70 2.97
C TYR A 138 2.53 -7.40 2.50
N ASP A 139 2.03 -6.86 1.39
CA ASP A 139 2.34 -5.51 0.97
C ASP A 139 1.40 -4.48 1.57
N MET A 140 1.88 -3.25 1.70
CA MET A 140 1.01 -2.10 1.93
C MET A 140 0.35 -1.66 0.62
N GLY A 141 -0.85 -1.08 0.72
CA GLY A 141 -1.61 -0.61 -0.44
C GLY A 141 -2.62 -1.61 -0.96
N ALA A 142 -3.30 -1.21 -2.04
CA ALA A 142 -4.38 -1.99 -2.66
C ALA A 142 -3.91 -3.14 -3.56
N PHE A 143 -2.66 -3.10 -4.01
CA PHE A 143 -2.07 -4.06 -4.95
C PHE A 143 -1.00 -4.88 -4.24
N GLU A 144 -0.91 -6.17 -4.57
CA GLU A 144 0.23 -6.99 -4.19
C GLU A 144 1.30 -6.87 -5.28
N PHE A 145 2.55 -6.69 -4.88
CA PHE A 145 3.69 -6.79 -5.76
C PHE A 145 3.82 -8.25 -6.20
N PRO A 146 3.73 -8.53 -7.52
CA PRO A 146 3.86 -9.88 -7.99
C PRO A 146 5.29 -10.37 -7.78
N LEU A 147 5.50 -11.36 -6.90
CA LEU A 147 6.65 -12.24 -7.07
C LEU A 147 6.32 -13.17 -8.22
N LEU A 148 6.87 -12.88 -9.39
CA LEU A 148 6.88 -13.88 -10.44
C LEU A 148 7.68 -15.06 -9.89
N ARG A 149 7.04 -16.22 -9.71
CA ARG A 149 7.71 -17.39 -9.10
C ARG A 149 8.96 -17.86 -9.84
N SER A 150 9.10 -17.41 -11.09
CA SER A 150 10.22 -17.67 -11.97
C SER A 150 11.19 -16.49 -12.10
N ASP A 151 10.93 -15.38 -11.43
CA ASP A 151 11.87 -14.27 -11.26
C ASP A 151 12.85 -14.66 -10.15
N LEU A 152 13.88 -15.40 -10.55
CA LEU A 152 14.88 -15.95 -9.66
C LEU A 152 15.91 -14.90 -9.24
N ASN A 153 16.04 -13.82 -10.01
CA ASN A 153 16.98 -12.74 -9.72
C ASN A 153 16.34 -11.62 -8.86
N GLY A 154 15.01 -11.65 -8.75
CA GLY A 154 14.18 -10.70 -8.02
C GLY A 154 14.12 -9.33 -8.68
N ASP A 155 14.07 -9.24 -10.01
CA ASP A 155 14.00 -7.98 -10.77
C ASP A 155 12.63 -7.49 -11.21
N GLY A 156 11.61 -8.31 -11.00
CA GLY A 156 10.23 -8.04 -11.37
C GLY A 156 9.92 -8.46 -12.82
N GLU A 157 10.88 -8.96 -13.58
CA GLU A 157 10.67 -9.55 -14.90
C GLU A 157 10.96 -11.05 -14.85
N VAL A 158 10.38 -11.82 -15.78
CA VAL A 158 10.79 -13.22 -16.01
C VAL A 158 11.50 -13.25 -17.35
N ASP A 159 12.82 -13.23 -17.31
CA ASP A 159 13.63 -12.99 -18.49
C ASP A 159 14.85 -13.91 -18.58
N SER A 160 15.80 -13.56 -19.45
CA SER A 160 17.02 -14.34 -19.64
C SER A 160 17.91 -14.40 -18.40
N ALA A 161 17.89 -13.39 -17.53
CA ALA A 161 18.69 -13.36 -16.32
C ALA A 161 18.18 -14.37 -15.28
N ASP A 162 16.88 -14.60 -15.19
CA ASP A 162 16.32 -15.68 -14.36
C ASP A 162 16.70 -17.05 -14.88
N LEU A 163 16.62 -17.21 -16.20
CA LEU A 163 17.04 -18.45 -16.84
C LEU A 163 18.53 -18.73 -16.59
N MET A 164 19.38 -17.69 -16.54
CA MET A 164 20.79 -17.85 -16.20
C MET A 164 20.99 -18.32 -14.76
N ILE A 165 20.20 -17.81 -13.80
CA ILE A 165 20.24 -18.30 -12.41
C ILE A 165 19.83 -19.77 -12.37
N LEU A 166 18.70 -20.11 -12.98
CA LEU A 166 18.23 -21.50 -13.06
C LEU A 166 19.28 -22.41 -13.68
N GLN A 167 19.87 -22.01 -14.82
CA GLN A 167 20.90 -22.77 -15.51
C GLN A 167 22.16 -22.93 -14.65
N SER A 168 22.53 -21.90 -13.90
CA SER A 168 23.73 -21.92 -13.05
C SER A 168 23.58 -22.84 -11.85
N ASP A 169 22.37 -22.99 -11.31
CA ASP A 169 22.07 -23.77 -10.12
C ASP A 169 21.45 -25.14 -10.41
N TRP A 170 21.18 -25.44 -11.70
CA TRP A 170 20.55 -26.68 -12.12
C TRP A 170 21.33 -27.91 -11.64
N GLY A 171 20.69 -28.70 -10.77
CA GLY A 171 21.28 -29.94 -10.23
C GLY A 171 22.27 -29.75 -9.10
N LYS A 172 22.43 -28.54 -8.52
CA LYS A 172 23.15 -28.35 -7.26
C LYS A 172 22.29 -28.79 -6.08
N GLU A 173 22.91 -29.47 -5.10
CA GLU A 173 22.28 -29.77 -3.82
C GLU A 173 22.71 -28.75 -2.77
N SER A 174 21.78 -28.28 -1.95
CA SER A 174 22.12 -27.46 -0.77
C SER A 174 22.95 -28.33 0.16
N GLY A 175 24.26 -28.07 0.25
CA GLY A 175 25.21 -28.84 1.08
C GLY A 175 24.96 -28.74 2.60
N LEU A 176 23.72 -28.73 3.05
CA LEU A 176 23.33 -28.96 4.43
C LEU A 176 23.57 -30.44 4.73
N GLU A 177 24.78 -30.73 5.22
CA GLU A 177 25.12 -32.00 5.83
C GLU A 177 24.09 -32.33 6.93
N LYS A 178 23.68 -33.61 6.94
CA LYS A 178 22.73 -34.19 7.91
C LYS A 178 23.25 -34.19 9.33
#